data_AF-A0A7R9DQI5-F1
#
_entry.id   AF-A0A7R9DQI5-F1
#
_cell.length_a   1.000
_cell.length_b   1.000
_cell.length_c   1.000
_cell.angle_alpha   90.00
_cell.angle_beta   90.00
_cell.angle_gamma   90.00
#
_symmetry.space_group_name_H-M   'P 1'
#
loop_
_entity.id
_entity.type
_entity.pdbx_description
1 polymer ?
#
loop_
_entity_poly.entity_id
_entity_poly.type
_entity_poly.pdbx_seq_one_letter_code
_entity_poly.pdbx_strand_id
1 'polypeptide(L)'
;MEHSTVNLVTLTCAWQECLLYGEFLQVLRTSPQLLATCLVAGDRLLPDMMHGLVHSMAAGLFGSCLLPEDKVLTLRLLRHLTRLQLVPSDNPRRLLRQKSCAFARLYSEFHEGLFSAKLFLTAALHRPIMQLLVEDEMFLDIDPDKATVRFPPEERLKKFGREGTPEFNSRLQEYRKWTNSCLVAVTKRFVVSLRENMHCFPNGVSWLVRQIADLLSKSGKIEPKEVCILFVAL
;
A
#
# COMPACT_ATOMS: atom_id res chain seq x y z
N MET A 1 54.06 -29.27 4.44
CA MET A 1 52.89 -30.04 3.96
C MET A 1 51.70 -29.96 4.91
N GLU A 2 51.87 -29.83 6.23
CA GLU A 2 50.73 -29.72 7.17
C GLU A 2 49.89 -28.43 7.05
N HIS A 3 50.50 -27.29 6.72
CA HIS A 3 49.75 -26.02 6.58
C HIS A 3 48.75 -25.98 5.42
N SER A 4 48.97 -26.77 4.35
CA SER A 4 48.06 -26.85 3.21
C SER A 4 46.83 -27.73 3.52
N THR A 5 47.01 -28.76 4.35
CA THR A 5 45.95 -29.72 4.72
C THR A 5 44.98 -29.12 5.74
N VAL A 6 45.47 -28.33 6.70
CA VAL A 6 44.60 -27.64 7.68
C VAL A 6 43.68 -26.63 7.00
N ASN A 7 44.18 -25.88 6.01
CA ASN A 7 43.36 -24.95 5.21
C ASN A 7 42.32 -25.67 4.34
N LEU A 8 42.61 -26.85 3.82
CA LEU A 8 41.64 -27.65 3.07
C LEU A 8 40.54 -28.24 3.98
N VAL A 9 40.88 -28.66 5.21
CA VAL A 9 39.90 -29.18 6.19
C VAL A 9 39.00 -28.07 6.74
N THR A 10 39.54 -26.90 7.06
CA THR A 10 38.71 -25.75 7.50
C THR A 10 37.84 -25.21 6.38
N LEU A 11 38.37 -25.15 5.14
CA LEU A 11 37.55 -24.82 3.98
C LEU A 11 36.43 -25.86 3.80
N THR A 12 36.73 -27.15 3.79
CA THR A 12 35.70 -28.20 3.62
C THR A 12 34.65 -28.22 4.73
N CYS A 13 35.01 -27.96 5.98
CA CYS A 13 34.05 -27.78 7.08
C CYS A 13 33.17 -26.54 6.87
N ALA A 14 33.77 -25.39 6.52
CA ALA A 14 33.01 -24.18 6.21
C ALA A 14 32.08 -24.35 5.00
N TRP A 15 32.50 -25.12 3.99
CA TRP A 15 31.66 -25.49 2.84
C TRP A 15 30.48 -26.36 3.25
N GLN A 16 30.68 -27.35 4.14
CA GLN A 16 29.61 -28.19 4.66
C GLN A 16 28.60 -27.40 5.49
N GLU A 17 29.06 -26.49 6.35
CA GLU A 17 28.18 -25.60 7.11
C GLU A 17 27.35 -24.72 6.17
N CYS A 18 27.97 -24.10 5.16
CA CYS A 18 27.27 -23.32 4.14
C CYS A 18 26.19 -24.14 3.40
N LEU A 19 26.47 -25.40 3.08
CA LEU A 19 25.49 -26.29 2.44
C LEU A 19 24.30 -26.56 3.35
N LEU A 20 24.55 -26.89 4.62
CA LEU A 20 23.48 -27.12 5.61
C LEU A 20 22.63 -25.87 5.85
N TYR A 21 23.26 -24.70 5.94
CA TYR A 21 22.54 -23.42 6.03
C TYR A 21 21.73 -23.14 4.76
N GLY A 22 22.29 -23.42 3.58
CA GLY A 22 21.58 -23.28 2.31
C GLY A 22 20.35 -24.18 2.22
N GLU A 23 20.47 -25.45 2.61
CA GLU A 23 19.37 -26.41 2.68
C GLU A 23 18.30 -25.96 3.68
N PHE A 24 18.71 -25.51 4.87
CA PHE A 24 17.80 -24.97 5.88
C PHE A 24 17.03 -23.77 5.34
N LEU A 25 17.70 -22.80 4.74
CA LEU A 25 17.06 -21.62 4.16
C LEU A 25 16.12 -21.99 3.01
N GLN A 26 16.49 -22.98 2.19
CA GLN A 26 15.64 -23.48 1.12
C GLN A 26 14.37 -24.13 1.66
N VAL A 27 14.47 -24.96 2.70
CA VAL A 27 13.31 -25.55 3.39
C VAL A 27 12.44 -24.46 3.99
N LEU A 28 13.05 -23.46 4.64
CA LEU A 28 12.33 -22.34 5.25
C LEU A 28 11.56 -21.53 4.20
N ARG A 29 12.23 -21.19 3.09
CA ARG A 29 11.69 -20.44 1.95
C ARG A 29 10.53 -21.16 1.27
N THR A 30 10.61 -22.47 1.15
CA THR A 30 9.57 -23.31 0.50
C THR A 30 8.44 -23.73 1.45
N SER A 31 8.55 -23.40 2.74
CA SER A 31 7.58 -23.74 3.80
C SER A 31 6.83 -22.51 4.34
N PRO A 32 5.93 -21.88 3.56
CA PRO A 32 5.29 -20.62 3.96
C PRO A 32 4.41 -20.73 5.21
N GLN A 33 3.92 -21.92 5.55
CA GLN A 33 3.13 -22.18 6.77
C GLN A 33 3.99 -22.12 8.03
N LEU A 34 5.15 -22.79 8.00
CA LEU A 34 6.13 -22.76 9.09
C LEU A 34 6.59 -21.33 9.32
N LEU A 35 6.99 -20.67 8.24
CA LEU A 35 7.49 -19.30 8.29
C LEU A 35 6.44 -18.31 8.82
N ALA A 36 5.18 -18.44 8.39
CA ALA A 36 4.08 -17.64 8.94
C ALA A 36 3.93 -17.85 10.45
N THR A 37 3.98 -19.11 10.91
CA THR A 37 3.84 -19.44 12.34
C THR A 37 5.00 -18.86 13.15
N CYS A 38 6.23 -18.96 12.66
CA CYS A 38 7.40 -18.36 13.29
C CYS A 38 7.29 -16.84 13.39
N LEU A 39 6.84 -16.17 12.32
CA LEU A 39 6.63 -14.72 12.32
C LEU A 39 5.55 -14.29 13.33
N VAL A 40 4.45 -15.02 13.43
CA VAL A 40 3.39 -14.75 14.42
C VAL A 40 3.88 -14.96 15.85
N ALA A 41 4.71 -15.98 16.08
CA ALA A 41 5.35 -16.18 17.37
C ALA A 41 6.34 -15.04 17.68
N GLY A 42 7.12 -14.60 16.68
CA GLY A 42 8.06 -13.48 16.78
C GLY A 42 7.38 -12.17 17.18
N ASP A 43 6.21 -11.86 16.61
CA ASP A 43 5.41 -10.68 17.01
C ASP A 43 5.07 -10.66 18.51
N ARG A 44 5.01 -11.83 19.17
CA ARG A 44 4.71 -11.95 20.60
C ARG A 44 5.97 -12.00 21.45
N LEU A 45 7.00 -12.71 20.99
CA LEU A 45 8.19 -13.01 21.77
C LEU A 45 9.29 -11.94 21.62
N LEU A 46 9.41 -11.33 20.44
CA LEU A 46 10.51 -10.43 20.07
C LEU A 46 10.01 -9.22 19.25
N PRO A 47 9.00 -8.45 19.75
CA PRO A 47 8.35 -7.39 18.98
C PRO A 47 9.31 -6.32 18.46
N ASP A 48 10.34 -5.98 19.24
CA ASP A 48 11.34 -4.95 18.88
C ASP A 48 12.23 -5.36 17.70
N MET A 49 12.42 -6.67 17.51
CA MET A 49 13.26 -7.22 16.44
C MET A 49 12.47 -7.49 15.14
N MET A 50 11.13 -7.50 15.21
CA MET A 50 10.30 -7.97 14.09
C MET A 50 10.44 -7.13 12.83
N HIS A 51 10.71 -5.83 12.96
CA HIS A 51 10.98 -4.99 11.80
C HIS A 51 12.22 -5.48 11.03
N GLY A 52 13.33 -5.66 11.73
CA GLY A 52 14.57 -6.16 11.14
C GLY A 52 14.43 -7.58 10.58
N LEU A 53 13.80 -8.49 11.33
CA LEU A 53 13.60 -9.88 10.90
C LEU A 53 12.75 -9.98 9.61
N VAL A 54 11.64 -9.23 9.55
CA VAL A 54 10.78 -9.22 8.36
C VAL A 54 11.51 -8.61 7.16
N HIS A 55 12.24 -7.52 7.37
CA HIS A 55 13.04 -6.88 6.33
C HIS A 55 14.14 -7.81 5.80
N SER A 56 14.94 -8.42 6.69
CA SER A 56 15.99 -9.38 6.31
C SER A 56 15.43 -10.60 5.59
N MET A 57 14.25 -11.08 5.96
CA MET A 57 13.56 -12.13 5.21
C MET A 57 13.11 -11.66 3.83
N ALA A 58 12.48 -10.49 3.73
CA ALA A 58 12.00 -9.97 2.45
C ALA A 58 13.16 -9.73 1.47
N ALA A 59 14.23 -9.08 1.94
CA ALA A 59 15.40 -8.75 1.12
C ALA A 59 16.31 -9.96 0.87
N GLY A 60 16.62 -10.73 1.91
CA GLY A 60 17.57 -11.84 1.84
C GLY A 60 16.93 -13.13 1.35
N LEU A 61 15.89 -13.62 2.05
CA LEU A 61 15.28 -14.91 1.74
C LEU A 61 14.41 -14.88 0.48
N PHE A 62 13.72 -13.76 0.23
CA PHE A 62 12.84 -13.57 -0.92
C PHE A 62 13.39 -12.59 -1.96
N GLY A 63 14.68 -12.22 -1.88
CA GLY A 63 15.36 -11.44 -2.91
C GLY A 63 14.63 -10.16 -3.32
N SER A 64 13.94 -9.49 -2.37
CA SER A 64 13.07 -8.33 -2.62
C SER A 64 12.04 -8.54 -3.73
N CYS A 65 11.58 -9.78 -3.92
CA CYS A 65 10.66 -10.15 -4.99
C CYS A 65 11.15 -9.79 -6.40
N LEU A 66 12.46 -9.80 -6.64
CA LEU A 66 13.01 -9.53 -7.98
C LEU A 66 12.54 -10.60 -8.99
N LEU A 67 12.59 -11.87 -8.60
CA LEU A 67 12.17 -12.98 -9.45
C LEU A 67 10.66 -13.29 -9.30
N PRO A 68 10.00 -13.80 -10.36
CA PRO A 68 8.58 -14.18 -10.29
C PRO A 68 8.26 -15.24 -9.23
N GLU A 69 9.16 -16.19 -9.00
CA GLU A 69 8.96 -17.24 -8.00
C GLU A 69 8.90 -16.68 -6.58
N ASP A 70 9.79 -15.75 -6.24
CA ASP A 70 9.86 -15.06 -4.96
C ASP A 70 8.57 -14.29 -4.67
N LYS A 71 7.99 -13.66 -5.70
CA LYS A 71 6.66 -13.02 -5.61
C LYS A 71 5.59 -14.03 -5.23
N VAL A 72 5.57 -15.20 -5.88
CA VAL A 72 4.58 -16.25 -5.59
C VAL A 72 4.73 -16.77 -4.16
N LEU A 73 5.95 -17.01 -3.70
CA LEU A 73 6.22 -17.47 -2.34
C LEU A 73 5.83 -16.42 -1.30
N THR A 74 6.17 -15.15 -1.53
CA THR A 74 5.80 -14.03 -0.64
C THR A 74 4.28 -13.87 -0.56
N LEU A 75 3.58 -13.97 -1.69
CA LEU A 75 2.11 -13.94 -1.73
C LEU A 75 1.48 -15.12 -0.97
N ARG A 76 2.05 -16.32 -1.07
CA ARG A 76 1.62 -17.47 -0.26
C ARG A 76 1.84 -17.23 1.23
N LEU A 77 2.99 -16.67 1.62
CA LEU A 77 3.29 -16.30 3.01
C LEU A 77 2.29 -15.27 3.55
N LEU A 78 2.03 -14.19 2.80
CA LEU A 78 1.02 -13.16 3.15
C LEU A 78 -0.39 -13.76 3.31
N ARG A 79 -0.77 -14.72 2.47
CA ARG A 79 -2.04 -15.45 2.61
C ARG A 79 -2.08 -16.27 3.91
N HIS A 80 -0.99 -16.93 4.29
CA HIS A 80 -0.93 -17.67 5.56
C HIS A 80 -0.99 -16.73 6.77
N LEU A 81 -0.26 -15.61 6.73
CA LEU A 81 -0.32 -14.57 7.75
C LEU A 81 -1.71 -13.95 7.87
N THR A 82 -2.45 -13.80 6.76
CA THR A 82 -3.85 -13.36 6.79
C THR A 82 -4.70 -14.28 7.67
N ARG A 83 -4.56 -15.61 7.52
CA ARG A 83 -5.29 -16.59 8.32
C ARG A 83 -4.92 -16.55 9.79
N LEU A 84 -3.65 -16.31 10.10
CA LEU A 84 -3.15 -16.35 11.48
C LEU A 84 -3.29 -15.02 12.23
N GLN A 85 -3.36 -13.88 11.53
CA GLN A 85 -3.35 -12.55 12.15
C GLN A 85 -4.58 -11.72 11.82
N LEU A 86 -5.02 -11.67 10.57
CA LEU A 86 -6.14 -10.81 10.16
C LEU A 86 -7.50 -11.45 10.45
N VAL A 87 -7.68 -12.72 10.08
CA VAL A 87 -8.93 -13.46 10.34
C VAL A 87 -9.30 -13.56 11.83
N PRO A 88 -8.37 -13.87 12.76
CA PRO A 88 -8.72 -13.94 14.17
C PRO A 88 -8.87 -12.57 14.83
N SER A 89 -8.34 -11.49 14.25
CA SER A 89 -8.38 -10.16 14.83
C SER A 89 -9.79 -9.56 14.87
N ASP A 90 -10.12 -8.92 15.98
CA ASP A 90 -11.38 -8.17 16.12
C ASP A 90 -11.33 -6.83 15.38
N ASN A 91 -10.13 -6.31 15.09
CA ASN A 91 -9.96 -5.07 14.35
C ASN A 91 -8.76 -5.15 13.38
N PRO A 92 -8.91 -5.87 12.26
CA PRO A 92 -7.82 -6.04 11.29
C PRO A 92 -7.45 -4.70 10.62
N ARG A 93 -8.36 -3.73 10.52
CA ARG A 93 -8.05 -2.39 9.98
C ARG A 93 -6.98 -1.69 10.81
N ARG A 94 -7.07 -1.77 12.14
CA ARG A 94 -6.06 -1.18 13.04
C ARG A 94 -4.69 -1.83 12.87
N LEU A 95 -4.65 -3.16 12.74
CA LEU A 95 -3.38 -3.91 12.56
C LEU A 95 -2.65 -3.47 11.28
N LEU A 96 -3.40 -3.26 10.20
CA LEU A 96 -2.84 -2.82 8.92
C LEU A 96 -2.30 -1.38 9.00
N ARG A 97 -3.09 -0.45 9.54
CA ARG A 97 -2.68 0.96 9.66
C ARG A 97 -1.45 1.17 10.54
N GLN A 98 -1.32 0.42 11.62
CA GLN A 98 -0.23 0.58 12.58
C GLN A 98 1.05 -0.16 12.17
N LYS A 99 1.02 -0.94 11.08
CA LYS A 99 2.10 -1.85 10.68
C LYS A 99 2.60 -2.72 11.85
N SER A 100 1.69 -3.10 12.74
CA SER A 100 2.03 -3.65 14.06
C SER A 100 2.19 -5.17 14.07
N CYS A 101 1.93 -5.84 12.96
CA CYS A 101 2.05 -7.29 12.81
C CYS A 101 2.90 -7.67 11.59
N ALA A 102 3.43 -8.89 11.60
CA ALA A 102 4.25 -9.45 10.53
C ALA A 102 3.60 -9.38 9.15
N PHE A 103 2.28 -9.62 9.06
CA PHE A 103 1.52 -9.41 7.82
C PHE A 103 1.72 -7.99 7.28
N ALA A 104 1.46 -6.97 8.11
CA ALA A 104 1.46 -5.58 7.68
C ALA A 104 2.87 -5.09 7.33
N ARG A 105 3.89 -5.54 8.07
CA ARG A 105 5.30 -5.26 7.76
C ARG A 105 5.71 -5.89 6.43
N LEU A 106 5.44 -7.19 6.24
CA LEU A 106 5.78 -7.91 5.01
C LEU A 106 5.02 -7.36 3.79
N TYR A 107 3.77 -6.97 3.97
CA TYR A 107 2.98 -6.36 2.89
C TYR A 107 3.56 -5.00 2.47
N SER A 108 4.05 -4.19 3.42
CA SER A 108 4.74 -2.92 3.11
C SER A 108 5.95 -3.17 2.20
N GLU A 109 6.81 -4.12 2.58
CA GLU A 109 8.00 -4.51 1.81
C GLU A 109 7.61 -5.01 0.40
N PHE A 110 6.59 -5.86 0.31
CA PHE A 110 6.09 -6.39 -0.96
C PHE A 110 5.54 -5.29 -1.89
N HIS A 111 4.75 -4.36 -1.35
CA HIS A 111 4.14 -3.27 -2.10
C HIS A 111 5.19 -2.24 -2.58
N GLU A 112 6.14 -1.86 -1.73
CA GLU A 112 7.19 -0.88 -2.06
C GLU A 112 8.11 -1.37 -3.19
N GLY A 113 8.39 -2.67 -3.22
CA GLY A 113 9.17 -3.33 -4.28
C GLY A 113 8.39 -3.54 -5.59
N LEU A 114 7.09 -3.26 -5.65
CA LEU A 114 6.25 -3.66 -6.77
C LEU A 114 6.27 -2.64 -7.92
N PHE A 115 7.20 -2.83 -8.88
CA PHE A 115 7.30 -1.96 -10.04
C PHE A 115 6.01 -1.86 -10.88
N SER A 116 5.24 -2.94 -10.97
CA SER A 116 3.95 -2.92 -11.68
C SER A 116 2.91 -1.99 -11.04
N ALA A 117 2.97 -1.77 -9.72
CA ALA A 117 2.12 -0.77 -9.08
C ALA A 117 2.51 0.65 -9.51
N LYS A 118 3.81 0.94 -9.60
CA LYS A 118 4.32 2.22 -10.11
C LYS A 118 3.88 2.47 -11.55
N LEU A 119 3.98 1.45 -12.43
CA LEU A 119 3.50 1.55 -13.81
C LEU A 119 1.99 1.81 -13.89
N PHE A 120 1.19 1.07 -13.11
CA PHE A 120 -0.26 1.27 -13.05
C PHE A 120 -0.61 2.69 -12.61
N LEU A 121 0.00 3.18 -11.52
CA LEU A 121 -0.25 4.53 -11.01
C LEU A 121 0.17 5.61 -12.02
N THR A 122 1.31 5.43 -12.70
CA THR A 122 1.72 6.33 -13.77
C THR A 122 0.69 6.34 -14.90
N ALA A 123 0.25 5.17 -15.39
CA ALA A 123 -0.74 5.09 -16.46
C ALA A 123 -2.10 5.71 -16.07
N ALA A 124 -2.54 5.48 -14.83
CA ALA A 124 -3.85 5.91 -14.33
C ALA A 124 -3.90 7.37 -13.84
N LEU A 125 -2.79 7.94 -13.37
CA LEU A 125 -2.78 9.24 -12.68
C LEU A 125 -2.01 10.32 -13.44
N HIS A 126 -1.06 9.96 -14.30
CA HIS A 126 -0.22 10.96 -14.96
C HIS A 126 -1.05 11.99 -15.74
N ARG A 127 -1.97 11.54 -16.61
CA ARG A 127 -2.79 12.45 -17.41
C ARG A 127 -3.73 13.32 -16.56
N PRO A 128 -4.54 12.78 -15.63
CA PRO A 128 -5.37 13.61 -14.75
C PRO A 128 -4.59 14.63 -13.91
N ILE A 129 -3.40 14.26 -13.42
CA ILE A 129 -2.52 15.17 -12.67
C ILE A 129 -2.03 16.29 -13.59
N MET A 130 -1.48 15.95 -14.76
CA MET A 130 -0.99 16.96 -15.72
C MET A 130 -2.09 17.91 -16.16
N GLN A 131 -3.31 17.41 -16.41
CA GLN A 131 -4.45 18.25 -16.75
C GLN A 131 -4.81 19.22 -15.62
N LEU A 132 -4.80 18.76 -14.37
CA LEU A 132 -5.06 19.61 -13.21
C LEU A 132 -3.98 20.70 -13.03
N LEU A 133 -2.71 20.37 -13.29
CA LEU A 133 -1.60 21.31 -13.17
C LEU A 133 -1.58 22.38 -14.28
N VAL A 134 -2.12 22.07 -15.46
CA VAL A 134 -2.18 22.99 -16.61
C VAL A 134 -3.43 23.88 -16.57
N GLU A 135 -4.47 23.49 -15.84
CA GLU A 135 -5.64 24.33 -15.55
C GLU A 135 -5.25 25.45 -14.57
N ASP A 136 -4.55 26.47 -15.08
CA ASP A 136 -4.20 27.69 -14.34
C ASP A 136 -5.47 28.42 -13.85
N GLU A 137 -5.37 29.13 -12.73
CA GLU A 137 -6.41 30.03 -12.16
C GLU A 137 -7.67 29.39 -11.53
N MET A 138 -7.69 28.07 -11.29
CA MET A 138 -8.82 27.41 -10.62
C MET A 138 -8.62 27.25 -9.11
N PHE A 139 -9.16 28.18 -8.31
CA PHE A 139 -9.26 28.00 -6.86
C PHE A 139 -10.41 27.05 -6.49
N LEU A 140 -10.07 25.86 -5.99
CA LEU A 140 -11.03 24.80 -5.65
C LEU A 140 -11.44 24.81 -4.17
N ASP A 141 -11.37 25.96 -3.49
CA ASP A 141 -11.75 26.09 -2.09
C ASP A 141 -13.27 25.98 -1.93
N ILE A 142 -13.71 25.00 -1.12
CA ILE A 142 -15.14 24.76 -0.83
C ILE A 142 -15.66 25.73 0.25
N ASP A 143 -14.75 26.26 1.06
CA ASP A 143 -15.02 27.16 2.16
C ASP A 143 -15.20 28.61 1.64
N PRO A 144 -16.41 29.18 1.75
CA PRO A 144 -16.74 30.50 1.20
C PRO A 144 -15.91 31.62 1.83
N ASP A 145 -15.55 31.51 3.10
CA ASP A 145 -14.79 32.54 3.82
C ASP A 145 -13.32 32.54 3.39
N LYS A 146 -12.80 31.39 2.96
CA LYS A 146 -11.43 31.26 2.44
C LYS A 146 -11.34 31.60 0.96
N ALA A 147 -12.40 31.30 0.20
CA ALA A 147 -12.47 31.57 -1.23
C ALA A 147 -12.34 33.07 -1.54
N THR A 148 -12.97 33.94 -0.75
CA THR A 148 -12.94 35.39 -0.98
C THR A 148 -11.58 36.02 -0.65
N VAL A 149 -10.86 35.49 0.34
CA VAL A 149 -9.55 35.99 0.81
C VAL A 149 -8.45 35.80 -0.24
N ARG A 150 -8.57 34.80 -1.13
CA ARG A 150 -7.60 34.56 -2.20
C ARG A 150 -7.59 35.63 -3.29
N PHE A 151 -8.69 36.36 -3.43
CA PHE A 151 -8.78 37.44 -4.41
C PHE A 151 -8.28 38.75 -3.81
N PRO A 152 -7.44 39.52 -4.54
CA PRO A 152 -7.11 40.89 -4.20
C PRO A 152 -8.39 41.72 -3.98
N PRO A 153 -8.37 42.76 -3.12
CA PRO A 153 -9.56 43.53 -2.78
C PRO A 153 -10.34 44.06 -3.99
N GLU A 154 -9.62 44.51 -5.03
CA GLU A 154 -10.22 45.02 -6.27
C GLU A 154 -10.94 43.92 -7.08
N GLU A 155 -10.35 42.72 -7.18
CA GLU A 155 -10.97 41.59 -7.87
C GLU A 155 -12.13 41.00 -7.07
N ARG A 156 -12.03 40.98 -5.73
CA ARG A 156 -13.12 40.55 -4.86
C ARG A 156 -14.35 41.44 -5.05
N LEU A 157 -14.14 42.76 -5.09
CA LEU A 157 -15.22 43.71 -5.33
C LEU A 157 -15.83 43.53 -6.73
N LYS A 158 -15.03 43.26 -7.76
CA LYS A 158 -15.53 42.98 -9.12
C LYS A 158 -16.31 41.66 -9.21
N LYS A 159 -15.76 40.58 -8.65
CA LYS A 159 -16.36 39.24 -8.69
C LYS A 159 -17.61 39.14 -7.84
N PHE A 160 -17.52 39.51 -6.56
CA PHE A 160 -18.59 39.27 -5.60
C PHE A 160 -19.42 40.51 -5.30
N GLY A 161 -18.90 41.72 -5.50
CA GLY A 161 -19.58 42.95 -5.09
C GLY A 161 -19.17 43.39 -3.68
N ARG A 162 -19.94 44.30 -3.08
CA ARG A 162 -19.63 44.86 -1.75
C ARG A 162 -20.03 43.86 -0.66
N GLU A 163 -19.12 43.59 0.27
CA GLU A 163 -19.40 42.71 1.41
C GLU A 163 -20.61 43.20 2.22
N GLY A 164 -21.46 42.26 2.64
CA GLY A 164 -22.68 42.53 3.40
C GLY A 164 -23.94 42.83 2.57
N THR A 165 -23.86 42.86 1.24
CA THR A 165 -25.05 43.04 0.39
C THR A 165 -25.68 41.70 -0.04
N PRO A 166 -26.99 41.66 -0.36
CA PRO A 166 -27.63 40.43 -0.84
C PRO A 166 -27.03 39.94 -2.18
N GLU A 167 -26.57 40.84 -3.05
CA GLU A 167 -25.90 40.49 -4.31
C GLU A 167 -24.59 39.75 -4.05
N PHE A 168 -23.82 40.16 -3.03
CA PHE A 168 -22.59 39.49 -2.62
C PHE A 168 -22.85 38.05 -2.19
N ASN A 169 -23.86 37.84 -1.35
CA ASN A 169 -24.24 36.51 -0.92
C ASN A 169 -24.69 35.63 -2.09
N SER A 170 -25.44 36.18 -3.05
CA SER A 170 -25.88 35.45 -4.25
C SER A 170 -24.70 35.01 -5.12
N ARG A 171 -23.78 35.94 -5.43
CA ARG A 171 -22.59 35.64 -6.25
C ARG A 171 -21.62 34.68 -5.57
N LEU A 172 -21.48 34.77 -4.25
CA LEU A 172 -20.68 33.83 -3.46
C LEU A 172 -21.27 32.42 -3.52
N GLN A 173 -22.60 32.28 -3.45
CA GLN A 173 -23.26 30.99 -3.62
C GLN A 173 -23.09 30.42 -5.04
N GLU A 174 -23.18 31.26 -6.07
CA GLU A 174 -22.92 30.86 -7.47
C GLU A 174 -21.48 30.39 -7.65
N TYR A 175 -20.52 31.14 -7.12
CA TYR A 175 -19.12 30.75 -7.14
C TYR A 175 -18.89 29.42 -6.44
N ARG A 176 -19.52 29.18 -5.27
CA ARG A 176 -19.44 27.89 -4.57
C ARG A 176 -20.02 26.74 -5.40
N LYS A 177 -21.16 26.95 -6.07
CA LYS A 177 -21.74 25.95 -6.98
C LYS A 177 -20.80 25.63 -8.15
N TRP A 178 -20.17 26.66 -8.70
CA TRP A 178 -19.16 26.52 -9.75
C TRP A 178 -17.95 25.72 -9.23
N THR A 179 -17.39 26.08 -8.08
CA THR A 179 -16.26 25.37 -7.47
C THR A 179 -16.57 23.90 -7.20
N ASN A 180 -17.75 23.59 -6.65
CA ASN A 180 -18.19 22.20 -6.45
C ASN A 180 -18.30 21.45 -7.79
N SER A 181 -18.81 22.10 -8.84
CA SER A 181 -18.92 21.49 -10.17
C SER A 181 -17.54 21.20 -10.75
N CYS A 182 -16.58 22.13 -10.59
CA CYS A 182 -15.19 21.94 -10.99
C CYS A 182 -14.55 20.77 -10.23
N LEU A 183 -14.70 20.71 -8.90
CA LEU A 183 -14.21 19.60 -8.07
C LEU A 183 -14.78 18.24 -8.51
N VAL A 184 -16.07 18.18 -8.79
CA VAL A 184 -16.72 16.97 -9.30
C VAL A 184 -16.14 16.60 -10.66
N ALA A 185 -15.93 17.56 -11.57
CA ALA A 185 -15.34 17.31 -12.87
C ALA A 185 -13.90 16.78 -12.77
N VAL A 186 -13.06 17.44 -11.96
CA VAL A 186 -11.68 16.99 -11.67
C VAL A 186 -11.70 15.57 -11.12
N THR A 187 -12.48 15.32 -10.06
CA THR A 187 -12.58 14.00 -9.42
C THR A 187 -13.04 12.92 -10.40
N LYS A 188 -14.02 13.22 -11.25
CA LYS A 188 -14.51 12.30 -12.29
C LYS A 188 -13.39 11.92 -13.27
N ARG A 189 -12.51 12.85 -13.66
CA ARG A 189 -11.37 12.53 -14.54
C ARG A 189 -10.44 11.50 -13.90
N PHE A 190 -10.11 11.66 -12.61
CA PHE A 190 -9.32 10.68 -11.86
C PHE A 190 -10.02 9.32 -11.79
N VAL A 191 -11.31 9.29 -11.44
CA VAL A 191 -12.08 8.03 -11.35
C VAL A 191 -12.18 7.31 -12.69
N VAL A 192 -12.43 8.04 -13.78
CA VAL A 192 -12.49 7.47 -15.14
C VAL A 192 -11.13 6.91 -15.54
N SER A 193 -10.06 7.67 -15.36
CA SER A 193 -8.72 7.22 -15.74
C SER A 193 -8.27 5.99 -14.94
N LEU A 194 -8.59 5.91 -13.64
CA LEU A 194 -8.38 4.71 -12.83
C LEU A 194 -9.13 3.50 -13.40
N ARG A 195 -10.42 3.68 -13.75
CA ARG A 195 -11.26 2.59 -14.31
C ARG A 195 -10.74 2.09 -15.66
N GLU A 196 -10.37 3.00 -16.55
CA GLU A 196 -9.86 2.65 -17.89
C GLU A 196 -8.53 1.89 -17.81
N ASN A 197 -7.71 2.19 -16.82
CA ASN A 197 -6.41 1.53 -16.61
C ASN A 197 -6.47 0.27 -15.74
N MET A 198 -7.65 -0.19 -15.29
CA MET A 198 -7.75 -1.39 -14.44
C MET A 198 -7.18 -2.67 -15.08
N HIS A 199 -7.08 -2.73 -16.40
CA HIS A 199 -6.50 -3.86 -17.14
C HIS A 199 -5.01 -4.10 -16.82
N CYS A 200 -4.28 -3.07 -16.38
CA CYS A 200 -2.87 -3.18 -15.98
C CYS A 200 -2.66 -3.16 -14.45
N PHE A 201 -3.75 -3.29 -13.67
CA PHE A 201 -3.66 -3.35 -12.22
C PHE A 201 -2.79 -4.54 -11.76
N PRO A 202 -1.94 -4.40 -10.72
CA PRO A 202 -1.00 -5.45 -10.34
C PRO A 202 -1.68 -6.77 -9.94
N ASN A 203 -1.47 -7.81 -10.73
CA ASN A 203 -2.10 -9.13 -10.53
C ASN A 203 -1.81 -9.73 -9.15
N GLY A 204 -0.59 -9.57 -8.61
CA GLY A 204 -0.24 -10.07 -7.28
C GLY A 204 -1.05 -9.41 -6.16
N VAL A 205 -1.25 -8.09 -6.24
CA VAL A 205 -2.10 -7.34 -5.31
C VAL A 205 -3.55 -7.76 -5.46
N SER A 206 -4.07 -7.82 -6.70
CA SER A 206 -5.44 -8.27 -6.99
C SER A 206 -5.71 -9.66 -6.42
N TRP A 207 -4.78 -10.59 -6.62
CA TRP A 207 -4.88 -11.93 -6.07
C TRP A 207 -4.90 -11.92 -4.54
N LEU A 208 -4.00 -11.17 -3.89
CA LEU A 208 -3.94 -11.11 -2.43
C LEU A 208 -5.21 -10.48 -1.84
N VAL A 209 -5.70 -9.39 -2.44
CA VAL A 209 -6.97 -8.73 -2.08
C VAL A 209 -8.12 -9.74 -2.13
N ARG A 210 -8.24 -10.52 -3.21
CA ARG A 210 -9.24 -11.59 -3.31
C ARG A 210 -9.07 -12.65 -2.22
N GLN A 211 -7.85 -13.09 -1.95
CA GLN A 211 -7.60 -14.06 -0.88
C GLN A 211 -7.99 -13.54 0.49
N ILE A 212 -7.69 -12.28 0.80
CA ILE A 212 -8.07 -11.64 2.06
C ILE A 212 -9.59 -11.54 2.16
N ALA A 213 -10.25 -11.05 1.10
CA ALA A 213 -11.70 -10.93 1.04
C ALA A 213 -12.40 -12.29 1.24
N ASP A 214 -11.95 -13.33 0.55
CA ASP A 214 -12.50 -14.69 0.67
C ASP A 214 -12.34 -15.24 2.09
N LEU A 215 -11.16 -15.06 2.69
CA LEU A 215 -10.86 -15.58 4.03
C LEU A 215 -11.65 -14.85 5.12
N LEU A 216 -11.80 -13.52 5.01
CA LEU A 216 -12.60 -12.72 5.95
C LEU A 216 -14.10 -12.96 5.78
N SER A 217 -14.58 -13.12 4.55
CA SER A 217 -16.00 -13.41 4.31
C SER A 217 -16.40 -14.77 4.87
N LYS A 218 -15.51 -15.78 4.74
CA LYS A 218 -15.74 -17.13 5.29
C LYS A 218 -15.68 -17.19 6.82
N SER A 219 -15.03 -16.24 7.48
CA SER A 219 -15.00 -16.20 8.95
C SER A 219 -16.28 -15.63 9.57
N GLY A 220 -17.14 -14.99 8.77
CA GLY A 220 -18.40 -14.39 9.23
C GLY A 220 -18.23 -13.18 10.15
N LYS A 221 -16.99 -12.73 10.40
CA LYS A 221 -16.69 -11.66 11.36
C LYS A 221 -16.82 -10.25 10.79
N ILE A 222 -16.83 -10.09 9.46
CA ILE A 222 -16.72 -8.79 8.80
C ILE A 222 -17.76 -8.72 7.70
N GLU A 223 -18.55 -7.64 7.68
CA GLU A 223 -19.52 -7.42 6.61
C GLU A 223 -18.81 -7.16 5.27
N PRO A 224 -19.40 -7.56 4.13
CA PRO A 224 -18.81 -7.35 2.81
C PRO A 224 -18.40 -5.89 2.51
N LYS A 225 -19.16 -4.91 3.03
CA LYS A 225 -18.86 -3.49 2.87
C LYS A 225 -17.59 -3.06 3.63
N GLU A 226 -17.33 -3.69 4.77
CA GLU A 226 -16.17 -3.40 5.60
C GLU A 226 -14.88 -4.00 5.04
N VAL A 227 -15.00 -5.09 4.28
CA VAL A 227 -13.88 -5.69 3.53
C VAL A 227 -13.33 -4.68 2.52
N CYS A 228 -14.18 -3.94 1.80
CA CYS A 228 -13.75 -2.87 0.90
C CYS A 228 -12.97 -1.76 1.63
N ILE A 229 -13.40 -1.38 2.84
CA ILE A 229 -12.75 -0.35 3.65
C ILE A 229 -11.38 -0.84 4.16
N LEU A 230 -11.22 -2.13 4.41
CA LEU A 230 -9.96 -2.73 4.81
C LEU A 230 -8.86 -2.50 3.76
N PHE A 231 -9.20 -2.57 2.48
CA PHE A 231 -8.26 -2.36 1.38
C PHE A 231 -7.83 -0.90 1.18
N VAL A 232 -8.53 0.07 1.79
CA VAL A 232 -8.08 1.47 1.85
C VAL A 232 -6.95 1.66 2.88
N ALA A 233 -6.80 0.71 3.81
CA ALA A 233 -5.74 0.71 4.82
C ALA A 233 -4.51 -0.12 4.44
N LEU A 234 -4.53 -0.78 3.28
CA LEU A 234 -3.42 -1.49 2.65
C LEU A 234 -2.79 -0.56 1.60
#